data_AF-A0A2L1KD59-F1
#
_entry.id   AF-A0A2L1KD59-F1
#
_cell.length_a   1.000
_cell.length_b   1.000
_cell.length_c   1.000
_cell.angle_alpha   90.00
_cell.angle_beta   90.00
_cell.angle_gamma   90.00
#
_symmetry.space_group_name_H-M   'P 1'
#
loop_
_entity.id
_entity.type
_entity.pdbx_description
1 polymer ?
#
loop_
_entity_poly.entity_id
_entity_poly.type
_entity_poly.pdbx_seq_one_letter_code
_entity_poly.pdbx_strand_id
1 'polypeptide(L)'
;MSASIATLLFIDPITLEYKIFGPCCHFCPDHLIVSHYQPVALVEVIKGGGDTVLGQPIGGPLSVGTDNNDYTSMAVRIWQLPDWAIDIAMGYQSCKLCGVDAARTTNFSLTSKFDMCGAVANPIVSKGVSAFNSALPNCFPKLLYSTEFDPTWNTGCRDIAAAEAIAGVICNPLTGSFSIPGMEICIGQWGGLYPRQMASHNDNAAIAAGIAAYRAIHLSGFTIGTFPFSAALSVGKLQQTQPWPTVGFKAGSALLDTAMRLYPVSLEELYAFVWWTPVVCCKEYEEIMGVYSGSTF
;
A
#
# COMPACT_ATOMS: atom_id res chain seq x y z
N MET A 1 1.23 -2.85 21.84
CA MET A 1 -0.13 -3.44 21.80
C MET A 1 -0.23 -4.33 20.57
N SER A 2 -0.70 -5.58 20.68
CA SER A 2 -0.86 -6.48 19.52
C SER A 2 -2.21 -6.20 18.85
N ALA A 3 -2.21 -5.67 17.63
CA ALA A 3 -3.44 -5.45 16.87
C ALA A 3 -3.67 -6.61 15.88
N SER A 4 -4.91 -7.09 15.79
CA SER A 4 -5.31 -7.97 14.68
C SER A 4 -5.31 -7.16 13.38
N ILE A 5 -4.98 -7.76 12.24
CA ILE A 5 -5.01 -7.06 10.94
C ILE A 5 -6.39 -6.43 10.66
N ALA A 6 -7.48 -7.08 11.08
CA ALA A 6 -8.83 -6.55 10.95
C ALA A 6 -9.06 -5.28 11.80
N THR A 7 -8.43 -5.18 12.97
CA THR A 7 -8.51 -3.98 13.83
C THR A 7 -7.70 -2.81 13.30
N LEU A 8 -6.76 -3.07 12.38
CA LEU A 8 -6.00 -2.04 11.67
C LEU A 8 -6.71 -1.55 10.40
N LEU A 9 -7.87 -2.11 10.07
CA LEU A 9 -8.70 -1.67 8.97
C LEU A 9 -9.76 -0.70 9.48
N PHE A 10 -9.78 0.49 8.89
CA PHE A 10 -10.82 1.47 9.13
C PHE A 10 -11.54 1.77 7.82
N ILE A 11 -12.75 1.23 7.66
CA ILE A 11 -13.54 1.46 6.46
C ILE A 11 -14.37 2.73 6.63
N ASP A 12 -13.88 3.84 6.08
CA ASP A 12 -14.63 5.09 6.06
C ASP A 12 -15.30 5.33 4.70
N PRO A 13 -16.50 5.95 4.67
CA PRO A 13 -17.23 6.19 3.43
C PRO A 13 -16.50 7.10 2.43
N ILE A 14 -15.65 8.02 2.91
CA ILE A 14 -14.97 9.00 2.05
C ILE A 14 -13.84 8.32 1.27
N THR A 15 -13.08 7.44 1.91
CA THR A 15 -12.07 6.63 1.25
C THR A 15 -12.71 5.64 0.29
N LEU A 16 -13.75 4.94 0.76
CA LEU A 16 -14.49 3.93 0.00
C LEU A 16 -15.06 4.48 -1.31
N GLU A 17 -15.55 5.73 -1.32
CA GLU A 17 -16.23 6.34 -2.49
C GLU A 17 -17.22 5.39 -3.17
N TYR A 18 -18.12 4.80 -2.39
CA TYR A 18 -19.09 3.86 -2.91
C TYR A 18 -20.10 4.54 -3.84
N LYS A 19 -20.15 4.12 -5.09
CA LYS A 19 -21.02 4.67 -6.14
C LYS A 19 -21.77 3.55 -6.84
N ILE A 20 -23.07 3.72 -6.99
CA ILE A 20 -23.95 2.82 -7.72
C ILE A 20 -24.34 3.49 -9.03
N PHE A 21 -24.17 2.79 -10.13
CA PHE A 21 -24.55 3.21 -11.47
C PHE A 21 -25.71 2.35 -11.98
N GLY A 22 -26.10 2.55 -13.24
CA GLY A 22 -27.19 1.84 -13.88
C GLY A 22 -26.96 0.32 -14.02
N PRO A 23 -27.90 -0.38 -14.71
CA PRO A 23 -27.87 -1.83 -14.82
C PRO A 23 -26.65 -2.32 -15.60
N CYS A 24 -26.09 -3.45 -15.17
CA CYS A 24 -24.92 -4.08 -15.78
C CYS A 24 -25.18 -4.62 -17.19
N CYS A 25 -26.39 -5.10 -17.43
CA CYS A 25 -26.83 -5.61 -18.72
C CYS A 25 -28.24 -5.15 -19.02
N HIS A 26 -28.54 -4.99 -20.31
CA HIS A 26 -29.86 -4.56 -20.78
C HIS A 26 -31.01 -5.47 -20.30
N PHE A 27 -30.72 -6.76 -20.06
CA PHE A 27 -31.69 -7.77 -19.65
C PHE A 27 -31.65 -8.12 -18.15
N CYS A 28 -30.83 -7.43 -17.35
CA CYS A 28 -30.63 -7.76 -15.93
C CYS A 28 -30.86 -6.50 -15.07
N PRO A 29 -32.12 -6.08 -14.84
CA PRO A 29 -32.42 -4.85 -14.12
C PRO A 29 -31.98 -4.91 -12.65
N ASP A 30 -31.87 -6.11 -12.07
CA ASP A 30 -31.55 -6.32 -10.65
C ASP A 30 -30.05 -6.32 -10.35
N HIS A 31 -29.20 -6.27 -11.39
CA HIS A 31 -27.74 -6.19 -11.26
C HIS A 31 -27.27 -4.78 -11.60
N LEU A 32 -26.72 -4.07 -10.60
CA LEU A 32 -26.23 -2.70 -10.76
C LEU A 32 -24.71 -2.67 -10.80
N ILE A 33 -24.18 -1.75 -11.61
CA ILE A 33 -22.74 -1.50 -11.65
C ILE A 33 -22.36 -0.74 -10.38
N VAL A 34 -21.44 -1.28 -9.61
CA VAL A 34 -20.88 -0.65 -8.41
C VAL A 34 -19.44 -0.27 -8.69
N SER A 35 -19.05 0.97 -8.35
CA SER A 35 -17.64 1.37 -8.27
C SER A 35 -17.33 1.90 -6.89
N HIS A 36 -16.18 1.48 -6.37
CA HIS A 36 -15.67 1.96 -5.10
C HIS A 36 -14.15 1.74 -5.07
N TYR A 37 -13.49 2.19 -4.02
CA TYR A 37 -12.13 1.79 -3.70
C TYR A 37 -12.14 0.56 -2.80
N GLN A 38 -11.46 -0.50 -3.21
CA GLN A 38 -11.27 -1.72 -2.43
C GLN A 38 -9.98 -1.61 -1.61
N PRO A 39 -10.00 -1.89 -0.29
CA PRO A 39 -8.76 -2.05 0.47
C PRO A 39 -8.09 -3.37 0.06
N VAL A 40 -6.83 -3.33 -0.34
CA VAL A 40 -6.12 -4.51 -0.91
C VAL A 40 -4.87 -4.91 -0.15
N ALA A 41 -4.21 -3.96 0.51
CA ALA A 41 -2.97 -4.23 1.23
C ALA A 41 -2.85 -3.38 2.50
N LEU A 42 -2.30 -3.97 3.55
CA LEU A 42 -1.79 -3.26 4.72
C LEU A 42 -0.29 -3.04 4.51
N VAL A 43 0.15 -1.80 4.65
CA VAL A 43 1.55 -1.40 4.60
C VAL A 43 1.98 -0.98 5.99
N GLU A 44 2.80 -1.82 6.60
CA GLU A 44 3.43 -1.58 7.88
C GLU A 44 4.74 -0.85 7.65
N VAL A 45 4.96 0.24 8.37
CA VAL A 45 6.17 1.06 8.30
C VAL A 45 6.72 1.20 9.72
N ILE A 46 7.97 0.77 9.90
CA ILE A 46 8.60 0.53 11.20
C ILE A 46 10.04 1.01 11.19
N LYS A 47 10.63 1.19 12.37
CA LYS A 47 12.04 1.54 12.52
C LYS A 47 12.96 0.35 12.43
N GLY A 48 12.80 -0.61 13.34
CA GLY A 48 13.60 -1.81 13.37
C GLY A 48 12.88 -2.97 12.70
N GLY A 49 13.62 -3.83 11.99
CA GLY A 49 13.05 -5.02 11.35
C GLY A 49 12.66 -6.14 12.33
N GLY A 50 12.44 -5.83 13.61
CA GLY A 50 11.79 -6.73 14.57
C GLY A 50 10.49 -6.15 15.12
N ASP A 51 10.25 -4.86 14.90
CA ASP A 51 9.04 -4.18 15.35
C ASP A 51 7.86 -4.59 14.47
N THR A 52 6.65 -4.51 15.02
CA THR A 52 5.44 -4.75 14.24
C THR A 52 4.20 -4.13 14.85
N VAL A 53 3.27 -3.75 13.99
CA VAL A 53 1.90 -3.39 14.32
C VAL A 53 1.00 -4.62 14.44
N LEU A 54 1.35 -5.75 13.80
CA LEU A 54 0.61 -7.02 13.82
C LEU A 54 0.86 -7.87 15.09
N GLY A 55 1.67 -7.38 16.02
CA GLY A 55 1.84 -7.94 17.38
C GLY A 55 2.74 -9.17 17.52
N GLN A 56 3.12 -9.84 16.44
CA GLN A 56 4.15 -10.89 16.43
C GLN A 56 5.41 -10.37 15.74
N PRO A 57 6.57 -10.26 16.43
CA PRO A 57 7.79 -9.77 15.81
C PRO A 57 8.16 -10.67 14.63
N ILE A 58 8.27 -10.06 13.46
CA ILE A 58 8.69 -10.73 12.22
C ILE A 58 10.06 -10.18 11.92
N GLY A 59 11.06 -11.05 11.86
CA GLY A 59 12.46 -10.65 11.63
C GLY A 59 13.03 -11.29 10.38
N GLY A 60 13.58 -10.47 9.50
CA GLY A 60 14.28 -10.88 8.29
C GLY A 60 15.79 -10.68 8.36
N PRO A 61 16.54 -11.28 7.42
CA PRO A 61 18.00 -11.33 7.44
C PRO A 61 18.68 -9.97 7.22
N LEU A 62 17.97 -9.00 6.64
CA LEU A 62 18.46 -7.63 6.44
C LEU A 62 17.82 -6.64 7.41
N SER A 63 17.20 -7.15 8.49
CA SER A 63 16.76 -6.33 9.61
C SER A 63 17.98 -5.61 10.19
N VAL A 64 18.02 -4.29 10.03
CA VAL A 64 18.99 -3.41 10.65
C VAL A 64 18.28 -2.56 11.68
N GLY A 65 18.83 -2.49 12.89
CA GLY A 65 18.37 -1.52 13.87
C GLY A 65 18.77 -0.13 13.41
N THR A 66 17.79 0.72 13.15
CA THR A 66 18.01 2.16 12.97
C THR A 66 18.24 2.80 14.35
N ASP A 67 19.06 3.86 14.40
CA ASP A 67 19.22 4.66 15.61
C ASP A 67 17.84 5.24 16.03
N ASN A 68 17.52 5.20 17.31
CA ASN A 68 16.28 5.75 17.87
C ASN A 68 16.14 7.27 17.66
N ASN A 69 17.22 7.96 17.28
CA ASN A 69 17.19 9.38 16.94
C ASN A 69 16.96 9.66 15.44
N ASP A 70 17.00 8.63 14.60
CA ASP A 70 16.77 8.75 13.16
C ASP A 70 15.29 8.50 12.85
N TYR A 71 14.50 9.57 12.79
CA TYR A 71 13.07 9.50 12.43
C TYR A 71 12.84 9.41 10.90
N THR A 72 13.90 9.45 10.08
CA THR A 72 13.79 9.54 8.61
C THR A 72 13.95 8.22 7.88
N SER A 73 14.69 7.27 8.47
CA SER A 73 14.89 5.92 7.94
C SER A 73 13.79 4.98 8.38
N MET A 74 13.13 4.29 7.45
CA MET A 74 12.03 3.37 7.76
C MET A 74 12.17 2.05 6.99
N ALA A 75 11.88 0.94 7.65
CA ALA A 75 11.61 -0.35 7.04
C ALA A 75 10.12 -0.50 6.73
N VAL A 76 9.80 -1.27 5.70
CA VAL A 76 8.42 -1.46 5.23
C VAL A 76 8.11 -2.93 4.98
N ARG A 77 6.90 -3.36 5.36
CA ARG A 77 6.32 -4.66 5.02
C ARG A 77 4.93 -4.44 4.42
N ILE A 78 4.62 -5.19 3.37
CA ILE A 78 3.33 -5.12 2.68
C ILE A 78 2.63 -6.47 2.83
N TRP A 79 1.46 -6.45 3.43
CA TRP A 79 0.60 -7.60 3.66
C TRP A 79 -0.62 -7.51 2.76
N GLN A 80 -0.95 -8.60 2.06
CA GLN A 80 -2.22 -8.69 1.35
C GLN A 80 -3.35 -8.76 2.37
N LEU A 81 -4.38 -7.94 2.19
CA LEU A 81 -5.58 -8.04 3.01
C LEU A 81 -6.40 -9.26 2.58
N PRO A 82 -6.68 -10.20 3.51
CA PRO A 82 -7.57 -11.31 3.21
C PRO A 82 -9.04 -10.86 3.32
N ASP A 83 -9.93 -11.49 2.56
CA ASP A 83 -11.35 -11.11 2.54
C ASP A 83 -12.01 -11.20 3.93
N TRP A 84 -11.63 -12.20 4.75
CA TRP A 84 -12.14 -12.33 6.11
C TRP A 84 -11.82 -11.11 6.99
N ALA A 85 -10.66 -10.48 6.80
CA ALA A 85 -10.29 -9.31 7.60
C ALA A 85 -11.12 -8.09 7.21
N ILE A 86 -11.39 -7.96 5.91
CA ILE A 86 -12.24 -6.91 5.36
C ILE A 86 -13.70 -7.11 5.80
N ASP A 87 -14.18 -8.36 5.81
CA ASP A 87 -15.52 -8.68 6.27
C ASP A 87 -15.73 -8.34 7.75
N ILE A 88 -14.77 -8.69 8.61
CA ILE A 88 -14.78 -8.27 10.02
C ILE A 88 -14.77 -6.74 10.13
N ALA A 89 -13.92 -6.06 9.37
CA ALA A 89 -13.84 -4.59 9.40
C ALA A 89 -15.12 -3.90 8.88
N MET A 90 -15.85 -4.56 7.99
CA MET A 90 -17.15 -4.14 7.46
C MET A 90 -18.33 -4.55 8.35
N GLY A 91 -18.09 -5.21 9.50
CA GLY A 91 -19.16 -5.71 10.36
C GLY A 91 -20.00 -6.80 9.70
N TYR A 92 -19.36 -7.71 8.96
CA TYR A 92 -19.99 -8.78 8.18
C TYR A 92 -20.88 -8.26 7.05
N GLN A 93 -20.47 -7.17 6.40
CA GLN A 93 -21.16 -6.60 5.23
C GLN A 93 -20.22 -6.47 4.01
N SER A 94 -19.19 -7.32 3.90
CA SER A 94 -18.28 -7.29 2.75
C SER A 94 -18.94 -7.65 1.42
N CYS A 95 -20.13 -8.28 1.42
CA CYS A 95 -20.91 -8.52 0.21
C CYS A 95 -21.21 -7.25 -0.60
N LYS A 96 -21.22 -6.07 0.04
CA LYS A 96 -21.36 -4.77 -0.62
C LYS A 96 -20.19 -4.46 -1.56
N LEU A 97 -19.01 -5.00 -1.25
CA LEU A 97 -17.77 -4.74 -1.96
C LEU A 97 -17.57 -5.73 -3.11
N CYS A 98 -16.76 -5.34 -4.09
CA CYS A 98 -16.38 -6.19 -5.22
C CYS A 98 -15.40 -7.32 -4.83
N GLY A 99 -14.80 -7.25 -3.64
CA GLY A 99 -13.81 -8.21 -3.16
C GLY A 99 -12.39 -7.89 -3.62
N VAL A 100 -11.40 -8.45 -2.94
CA VAL A 100 -9.97 -8.18 -3.22
C VAL A 100 -9.56 -8.69 -4.60
N ASP A 101 -10.16 -9.78 -5.07
CA ASP A 101 -9.84 -10.34 -6.38
C ASP A 101 -10.26 -9.44 -7.55
N ALA A 102 -11.34 -8.67 -7.42
CA ALA A 102 -11.76 -7.69 -8.43
C ALA A 102 -10.76 -6.53 -8.59
N ALA A 103 -9.88 -6.32 -7.59
CA ALA A 103 -8.83 -5.31 -7.64
C ALA A 103 -7.53 -5.80 -8.27
N ARG A 104 -7.42 -7.10 -8.57
CA ARG A 104 -6.20 -7.67 -9.15
C ARG A 104 -5.95 -7.09 -10.53
N THR A 105 -4.71 -6.68 -10.74
CA THR A 105 -4.25 -6.19 -12.05
C THR A 105 -2.79 -6.58 -12.25
N THR A 106 -2.37 -6.55 -13.51
CA THR A 106 -0.98 -6.71 -13.88
C THR A 106 -0.31 -5.34 -13.95
N ASN A 107 0.69 -5.12 -13.09
CA ASN A 107 1.59 -3.99 -13.28
C ASN A 107 2.52 -4.33 -14.45
N PHE A 108 2.75 -3.37 -15.34
CA PHE A 108 3.75 -3.55 -16.37
C PHE A 108 5.15 -3.48 -15.72
N SER A 109 6.09 -4.32 -16.14
CA SER A 109 7.41 -4.36 -15.51
C SER A 109 8.31 -3.25 -16.04
N LEU A 110 8.99 -2.55 -15.12
CA LEU A 110 10.00 -1.53 -15.40
C LEU A 110 11.43 -2.04 -15.21
N THR A 111 11.65 -3.35 -15.37
CA THR A 111 13.00 -3.93 -15.42
C THR A 111 13.76 -3.37 -16.63
N SER A 112 14.34 -2.19 -16.46
CA SER A 112 15.17 -1.53 -17.45
C SER A 112 16.60 -2.09 -17.40
N LYS A 113 17.37 -1.88 -18.47
CA LYS A 113 18.81 -2.18 -18.52
C LYS A 113 19.64 -1.43 -17.46
N PHE A 114 19.05 -0.47 -16.74
CA PHE A 114 19.66 0.28 -15.65
C PHE A 114 19.36 -0.29 -14.25
N ASP A 115 18.55 -1.35 -14.13
CA ASP A 115 18.29 -2.06 -12.86
C ASP A 115 19.44 -3.02 -12.49
N MET A 116 20.70 -2.59 -12.61
CA MET A 116 21.86 -3.41 -12.24
C MET A 116 21.82 -3.82 -10.76
N CYS A 117 21.27 -2.95 -9.90
CA CYS A 117 21.04 -3.24 -8.49
C CYS A 117 19.91 -4.26 -8.27
N GLY A 118 18.83 -4.18 -9.06
CA GLY A 118 17.66 -5.04 -8.90
C GLY A 118 17.72 -6.39 -9.59
N ALA A 119 18.55 -6.55 -10.62
CA ALA A 119 18.70 -7.84 -11.30
C ALA A 119 19.08 -8.98 -10.33
N VAL A 120 19.88 -8.67 -9.31
CA VAL A 120 20.27 -9.63 -8.26
C VAL A 120 19.31 -9.58 -7.06
N ALA A 121 18.79 -8.41 -6.70
CA ALA A 121 17.94 -8.25 -5.53
C ALA A 121 16.49 -8.74 -5.74
N ASN A 122 15.89 -8.52 -6.92
CA ASN A 122 14.50 -8.91 -7.20
C ASN A 122 14.26 -10.42 -6.95
N PRO A 123 15.10 -11.34 -7.48
CA PRO A 123 14.92 -12.77 -7.22
C PRO A 123 15.11 -13.15 -5.75
N ILE A 124 15.98 -12.44 -5.01
CA ILE A 124 16.19 -12.67 -3.58
C ILE A 124 14.95 -12.27 -2.80
N VAL A 125 14.38 -11.10 -3.07
CA VAL A 125 13.14 -10.63 -2.44
C VAL A 125 12.00 -11.61 -2.73
N SER A 126 11.78 -11.96 -4.00
CA SER A 126 10.69 -12.88 -4.38
C SER A 126 10.84 -14.26 -3.72
N LYS A 127 12.06 -14.81 -3.66
CA LYS A 127 12.33 -16.09 -2.98
C LYS A 127 12.14 -15.98 -1.46
N GLY A 128 12.62 -14.90 -0.83
CA GLY A 128 12.46 -14.65 0.59
C GLY A 128 11.00 -14.56 0.99
N VAL A 129 10.22 -13.76 0.26
CA VAL A 129 8.77 -13.62 0.44
C VAL A 129 8.04 -14.95 0.20
N SER A 130 8.40 -15.72 -0.82
CA SER A 130 7.81 -17.03 -1.07
C SER A 130 8.08 -18.01 0.06
N ALA A 131 9.34 -18.11 0.51
CA ALA A 131 9.73 -19.00 1.61
C ALA A 131 9.03 -18.63 2.92
N PHE A 132 8.93 -17.32 3.20
CA PHE A 132 8.21 -16.80 4.35
C PHE A 132 6.72 -17.17 4.31
N ASN A 133 6.06 -16.97 3.18
CA ASN A 133 4.65 -17.34 3.02
C ASN A 133 4.42 -18.86 3.12
N SER A 134 5.34 -19.68 2.62
CA SER A 134 5.24 -21.14 2.73
C SER A 134 5.43 -21.65 4.17
N ALA A 135 6.07 -20.88 5.03
CA ALA A 135 6.25 -21.21 6.44
C ALA A 135 5.06 -20.78 7.33
N LEU A 136 4.21 -19.90 6.82
CA LEU A 136 3.05 -19.38 7.55
C LEU A 136 1.80 -20.25 7.33
N PRO A 137 0.90 -20.33 8.31
CA PRO A 137 -0.41 -20.93 8.12
C PRO A 137 -1.19 -20.24 6.99
N ASN A 138 -1.98 -21.00 6.23
CA ASN A 138 -2.81 -20.46 5.13
C ASN A 138 -3.81 -19.38 5.56
N CYS A 139 -4.17 -19.33 6.85
CA CYS A 139 -5.05 -18.30 7.40
C CYS A 139 -4.36 -16.97 7.70
N PHE A 140 -3.02 -16.94 7.68
CA PHE A 140 -2.25 -15.72 7.91
C PHE A 140 -2.20 -14.87 6.62
N PRO A 141 -2.28 -13.53 6.73
CA PRO A 141 -2.13 -12.62 5.59
C PRO A 141 -0.84 -12.89 4.80
N LYS A 142 -0.96 -12.97 3.47
CA LYS A 142 0.19 -13.20 2.60
C LYS A 142 1.11 -11.97 2.62
N LEU A 143 2.39 -12.15 2.91
CA LEU A 143 3.40 -11.12 2.71
C LEU A 143 3.61 -10.91 1.20
N LEU A 144 3.49 -9.68 0.72
CA LEU A 144 3.73 -9.30 -0.68
C LEU A 144 5.13 -8.73 -0.87
N TYR A 145 5.65 -8.00 0.11
CA TYR A 145 6.97 -7.40 0.05
C TYR A 145 7.48 -7.09 1.45
N SER A 146 8.79 -7.22 1.66
CA SER A 146 9.46 -6.74 2.87
C SER A 146 10.84 -6.20 2.51
N THR A 147 11.14 -5.02 3.03
CA THR A 147 12.46 -4.37 2.92
C THR A 147 13.57 -5.19 3.56
N GLU A 148 13.26 -6.06 4.52
CA GLU A 148 14.24 -6.95 5.17
C GLU A 148 14.73 -8.09 4.27
N PHE A 149 14.12 -8.26 3.09
CA PHE A 149 14.62 -9.13 2.03
C PHE A 149 15.21 -8.32 0.86
N ASP A 150 15.11 -6.99 0.89
CA ASP A 150 15.59 -6.10 -0.17
C ASP A 150 16.90 -5.38 0.21
N PRO A 151 18.06 -5.87 -0.23
CA PRO A 151 19.36 -5.24 0.05
C PRO A 151 19.53 -3.87 -0.61
N THR A 152 18.68 -3.53 -1.58
CA THR A 152 18.74 -2.22 -2.26
C THR A 152 18.03 -1.12 -1.50
N TRP A 153 17.17 -1.47 -0.54
CA TRP A 153 16.39 -0.51 0.25
C TRP A 153 17.30 0.42 1.07
N ASN A 154 18.23 -0.17 1.81
CA ASN A 154 19.18 0.52 2.69
C ASN A 154 20.31 1.19 1.92
N THR A 155 20.80 0.54 0.85
CA THR A 155 21.92 1.06 0.05
C THR A 155 21.51 2.21 -0.87
N GLY A 156 20.21 2.34 -1.12
CA GLY A 156 19.65 3.33 -2.05
C GLY A 156 20.11 3.15 -3.50
N CYS A 157 20.62 1.97 -3.84
CA CYS A 157 21.20 1.67 -5.15
C CYS A 157 20.20 1.92 -6.29
N ARG A 158 18.90 1.63 -6.06
CA ARG A 158 17.82 1.94 -7.02
C ARG A 158 17.46 3.42 -7.10
N ASP A 159 17.63 4.14 -6.00
CA ASP A 159 17.26 5.55 -5.90
C ASP A 159 18.22 6.43 -6.70
N ILE A 160 19.49 6.01 -6.84
CA ILE A 160 20.49 6.71 -7.68
C ILE A 160 20.04 6.71 -9.15
N ALA A 161 19.64 5.57 -9.68
CA ALA A 161 19.18 5.47 -11.07
C ALA A 161 17.90 6.29 -11.31
N ALA A 162 16.97 6.29 -10.34
CA ALA A 162 15.79 7.15 -10.39
C ALA A 162 16.17 8.63 -10.32
N ALA A 163 17.08 9.02 -9.42
CA ALA A 163 17.55 10.40 -9.25
C ALA A 163 18.33 10.91 -10.47
N GLU A 164 19.09 10.06 -11.16
CA GLU A 164 19.80 10.41 -12.40
C GLU A 164 18.85 10.60 -13.58
N ALA A 165 17.78 9.80 -13.67
CA ALA A 165 16.71 10.00 -14.66
C ALA A 165 15.92 11.31 -14.43
N ILE A 166 16.02 11.90 -13.23
CA ILE A 166 15.27 13.07 -12.77
C ILE A 166 16.04 14.39 -12.97
N ALA A 167 17.27 14.39 -13.50
CA ALA A 167 18.08 15.61 -13.66
C ALA A 167 17.31 16.74 -14.40
N GLY A 168 16.61 17.60 -13.64
CA GLY A 168 15.74 18.69 -14.13
C GLY A 168 14.27 18.69 -13.68
N VAL A 169 13.71 17.64 -13.05
CA VAL A 169 12.29 17.62 -12.63
C VAL A 169 12.10 18.18 -11.22
N ILE A 170 11.32 19.26 -11.11
CA ILE A 170 10.88 19.82 -9.82
C ILE A 170 9.57 19.13 -9.42
N CYS A 171 9.59 18.34 -8.36
CA CYS A 171 8.37 17.81 -7.74
C CYS A 171 7.57 18.97 -7.15
N ASN A 172 6.45 19.29 -7.78
CA ASN A 172 5.50 20.28 -7.30
C ASN A 172 4.07 19.84 -7.68
N PRO A 173 3.02 20.41 -7.08
CA PRO A 173 1.63 19.98 -7.31
C PRO A 173 1.11 20.22 -8.75
N LEU A 174 1.81 21.00 -9.58
CA LEU A 174 1.41 21.37 -10.94
C LEU A 174 2.15 20.58 -12.04
N THR A 175 3.41 20.21 -11.81
CA THR A 175 4.34 19.60 -12.79
C THR A 175 4.97 18.31 -12.32
N GLY A 176 4.81 17.92 -11.04
CA GLY A 176 5.31 16.63 -10.50
C GLY A 176 4.51 15.42 -10.98
N SER A 177 3.48 15.64 -11.80
CA SER A 177 2.46 14.67 -12.18
C SER A 177 2.68 14.12 -13.59
N PHE A 178 3.92 13.81 -14.01
CA PHE A 178 4.10 12.97 -15.19
C PHE A 178 3.61 11.56 -14.85
N SER A 179 2.30 11.37 -14.98
CA SER A 179 1.54 10.22 -14.49
C SER A 179 1.47 9.12 -15.54
N ILE A 180 2.62 8.72 -16.07
CA ILE A 180 2.69 7.38 -16.67
C ILE A 180 2.75 6.45 -15.46
N PRO A 181 1.74 5.57 -15.25
CA PRO A 181 1.80 4.56 -14.19
C PRO A 181 3.18 3.92 -14.19
N GLY A 182 3.78 3.66 -13.04
CA GLY A 182 5.10 3.07 -12.82
C GLY A 182 6.31 3.95 -13.09
N MET A 183 6.18 5.04 -13.85
CA MET A 183 7.27 6.01 -14.03
C MET A 183 7.13 7.19 -13.05
N GLU A 184 6.35 7.01 -11.98
CA GLU A 184 6.15 8.05 -10.99
C GLU A 184 7.46 8.31 -10.22
N ILE A 185 7.89 9.56 -10.24
CA ILE A 185 9.12 10.02 -9.58
C ILE A 185 8.83 10.98 -8.43
N CYS A 186 7.60 11.51 -8.36
CA CYS A 186 7.16 12.47 -7.37
C CYS A 186 5.85 12.01 -6.71
N ILE A 187 5.72 12.31 -5.42
CA ILE A 187 4.53 12.11 -4.60
C ILE A 187 3.89 13.49 -4.36
N GLY A 188 3.48 14.16 -5.44
CA GLY A 188 2.86 15.50 -5.38
C GLY A 188 3.66 16.49 -4.50
N GLN A 189 3.03 17.01 -3.45
CA GLN A 189 3.64 17.98 -2.51
C GLN A 189 4.64 17.35 -1.52
N TRP A 190 4.66 16.02 -1.38
CA TRP A 190 5.56 15.33 -0.46
C TRP A 190 6.99 15.14 -0.99
N GLY A 191 7.24 15.51 -2.26
CA GLY A 191 8.57 15.47 -2.87
C GLY A 191 8.79 14.21 -3.71
N GLY A 192 10.04 13.75 -3.79
CA GLY A 192 10.44 12.60 -4.60
C GLY A 192 9.97 11.27 -4.02
N LEU A 193 9.63 10.31 -4.89
CA LEU A 193 9.22 8.94 -4.52
C LEU A 193 10.39 8.09 -4.00
N TYR A 194 11.61 8.39 -4.44
CA TYR A 194 12.82 7.62 -4.15
C TYR A 194 13.78 8.43 -3.25
N PRO A 195 13.51 8.49 -1.93
CA PRO A 195 14.47 9.00 -0.95
C PRO A 195 15.77 8.18 -1.00
N ARG A 196 16.92 8.83 -0.87
CA ARG A 196 18.21 8.15 -0.89
C ARG A 196 18.41 7.36 0.40
N GLN A 197 18.85 6.11 0.28
CA GLN A 197 19.27 5.28 1.43
C GLN A 197 18.22 5.25 2.54
N MET A 198 16.97 4.93 2.20
CA MET A 198 15.80 4.86 3.11
C MET A 198 15.44 6.15 3.88
N ALA A 199 16.25 7.21 3.81
CA ALA A 199 16.09 8.43 4.60
C ALA A 199 15.31 9.50 3.84
N SER A 200 14.18 9.93 4.41
CA SER A 200 13.42 11.08 3.93
C SER A 200 13.99 12.40 4.45
N HIS A 201 13.92 13.47 3.65
CA HIS A 201 14.24 14.83 4.12
C HIS A 201 13.04 15.55 4.78
N ASN A 202 11.93 14.84 5.01
CA ASN A 202 10.74 15.43 5.59
C ASN A 202 10.76 15.32 7.12
N ASP A 203 10.61 16.45 7.79
CA ASP A 203 10.65 16.53 9.26
C ASP A 203 9.42 15.93 9.95
N ASN A 204 8.34 15.65 9.21
CA ASN A 204 7.16 14.99 9.75
C ASN A 204 7.25 13.46 9.59
N ALA A 205 7.33 12.75 10.72
CA ALA A 205 7.50 11.30 10.75
C ALA A 205 6.36 10.50 10.08
N ALA A 206 5.11 10.95 10.17
CA ALA A 206 3.98 10.30 9.49
C ALA A 206 4.08 10.45 7.96
N ILE A 207 4.51 11.62 7.49
CA ILE A 207 4.77 11.83 6.06
C ILE A 207 5.98 11.04 5.59
N ALA A 208 7.06 11.00 6.36
CA ALA A 208 8.23 10.16 6.05
C ALA A 208 7.84 8.68 5.94
N ALA A 209 7.02 8.18 6.87
CA ALA A 209 6.47 6.83 6.83
C ALA A 209 5.58 6.61 5.60
N GLY A 210 4.73 7.58 5.25
CA GLY A 210 3.89 7.53 4.05
C GLY A 210 4.71 7.50 2.75
N ILE A 211 5.80 8.28 2.65
CA ILE A 211 6.73 8.23 1.52
C ILE A 211 7.36 6.84 1.39
N ALA A 212 7.80 6.26 2.51
CA ALA A 212 8.33 4.89 2.54
C ALA A 212 7.27 3.87 2.09
N ALA A 213 6.01 4.00 2.55
CA ALA A 213 4.91 3.15 2.11
C ALA A 213 4.68 3.23 0.59
N TYR A 214 4.60 4.44 0.03
CA TYR A 214 4.43 4.64 -1.42
C TYR A 214 5.58 4.05 -2.22
N ARG A 215 6.83 4.26 -1.78
CA ARG A 215 8.02 3.70 -2.43
C ARG A 215 7.97 2.16 -2.44
N ALA A 216 7.61 1.55 -1.32
CA ALA A 216 7.52 0.10 -1.21
C ALA A 216 6.42 -0.49 -2.12
N ILE A 217 5.24 0.14 -2.18
CA ILE A 217 4.15 -0.26 -3.09
C ILE A 217 4.63 -0.17 -4.54
N HIS A 218 5.27 0.94 -4.90
CA HIS A 218 5.76 1.18 -6.25
C HIS A 218 6.84 0.16 -6.68
N LEU A 219 7.85 -0.07 -5.82
CA LEU A 219 8.90 -1.06 -6.07
C LEU A 219 8.35 -2.49 -6.18
N SER A 220 7.47 -2.88 -5.26
CA SER A 220 6.89 -4.22 -5.25
C SER A 220 6.00 -4.50 -6.46
N GLY A 221 5.33 -3.49 -7.01
CA GLY A 221 4.51 -3.61 -8.22
C GLY A 221 5.31 -3.59 -9.52
N PHE A 222 6.08 -2.52 -9.76
CA PHE A 222 6.68 -2.28 -11.08
C PHE A 222 8.05 -2.90 -11.27
N THR A 223 8.79 -3.11 -10.18
CA THR A 223 10.18 -3.60 -10.27
C THR A 223 10.30 -5.07 -9.89
N ILE A 224 9.74 -5.45 -8.74
CA ILE A 224 9.86 -6.81 -8.19
C ILE A 224 8.74 -7.71 -8.72
N GLY A 225 7.55 -7.15 -8.96
CA GLY A 225 6.40 -7.88 -9.50
C GLY A 225 5.68 -8.78 -8.49
N THR A 226 5.89 -8.56 -7.19
CA THR A 226 5.21 -9.33 -6.12
C THR A 226 3.87 -8.73 -5.71
N PHE A 227 3.60 -7.47 -6.04
CA PHE A 227 2.36 -6.78 -5.71
C PHE A 227 1.29 -6.97 -6.81
N PRO A 228 0.18 -7.69 -6.53
CA PRO A 228 -0.78 -8.11 -7.55
C PRO A 228 -1.94 -7.11 -7.77
N PHE A 229 -1.76 -5.86 -7.36
CA PHE A 229 -2.75 -4.77 -7.49
C PHE A 229 -2.09 -3.55 -8.13
N SER A 230 -2.87 -2.54 -8.51
CA SER A 230 -2.30 -1.33 -9.11
C SER A 230 -1.38 -0.64 -8.11
N ALA A 231 -0.09 -0.57 -8.43
CA ALA A 231 0.90 0.14 -7.63
C ALA A 231 1.06 1.62 -8.05
N ALA A 232 0.32 2.05 -9.08
CA ALA A 232 0.37 3.41 -9.61
C ALA A 232 -0.15 4.43 -8.57
N LEU A 233 0.67 5.43 -8.26
CA LEU A 233 0.35 6.48 -7.29
C LEU A 233 -0.79 7.37 -7.74
N SER A 234 -0.95 7.49 -9.07
CA SER A 234 -2.03 8.24 -9.70
C SER A 234 -3.42 7.60 -9.53
N VAL A 235 -3.47 6.31 -9.22
CA VAL A 235 -4.70 5.51 -9.20
C VAL A 235 -5.19 5.23 -7.79
N GLY A 236 -4.30 4.80 -6.89
CA GLY A 236 -4.70 4.39 -5.55
C GLY A 236 -4.76 5.53 -4.53
N LYS A 237 -5.23 5.20 -3.33
CA LYS A 237 -5.24 6.08 -2.16
C LYS A 237 -4.55 5.40 -1.00
N LEU A 238 -3.82 6.19 -0.21
CA LEU A 238 -3.21 5.74 1.02
C LEU A 238 -3.99 6.31 2.20
N GLN A 239 -4.35 5.45 3.14
CA GLN A 239 -5.03 5.79 4.37
C GLN A 239 -4.16 5.39 5.55
N GLN A 240 -3.81 6.31 6.45
CA GLN A 240 -3.16 5.92 7.71
C GLN A 240 -4.20 5.31 8.65
N THR A 241 -3.88 4.19 9.28
CA THR A 241 -4.72 3.52 10.28
C THR A 241 -4.06 3.41 11.65
N GLN A 242 -2.73 3.50 11.74
CA GLN A 242 -1.95 3.59 12.99
C GLN A 242 -0.94 4.74 12.86
N PRO A 243 -0.72 5.59 13.90
CA PRO A 243 -1.27 5.51 15.25
C PRO A 243 -2.73 5.95 15.38
N TRP A 244 -3.26 6.61 14.35
CA TRP A 244 -4.65 7.06 14.33
C TRP A 244 -5.21 6.96 12.91
N PRO A 245 -6.49 6.52 12.76
CA PRO A 245 -7.13 6.41 11.47
C PRO A 245 -7.44 7.78 10.84
N THR A 246 -7.09 7.91 9.58
CA THR A 246 -7.35 9.09 8.74
C THR A 246 -8.26 8.70 7.57
N VAL A 247 -8.69 9.70 6.80
CA VAL A 247 -9.28 9.45 5.47
C VAL A 247 -8.16 9.19 4.47
N GLY A 248 -8.39 8.23 3.59
CA GLY A 248 -7.51 7.90 2.48
C GLY A 248 -7.64 8.91 1.36
N PHE A 249 -6.50 9.49 0.97
CA PHE A 249 -6.43 10.50 -0.08
C PHE A 249 -5.43 10.09 -1.16
N LYS A 250 -5.50 10.77 -2.31
CA LYS A 250 -4.54 10.58 -3.39
C LYS A 250 -3.14 10.99 -2.96
N ALA A 251 -2.14 10.30 -3.51
CA ALA A 251 -0.73 10.53 -3.26
C ALA A 251 -0.34 12.01 -3.41
N GLY A 252 0.26 12.56 -2.36
CA GLY A 252 0.80 13.92 -2.38
C GLY A 252 -0.22 15.06 -2.52
N SER A 253 -1.51 14.78 -2.35
CA SER A 253 -2.56 15.80 -2.39
C SER A 253 -2.51 16.71 -1.17
N ALA A 254 -2.95 17.96 -1.31
CA ALA A 254 -2.97 18.92 -0.21
C ALA A 254 -3.83 18.45 0.98
N LEU A 255 -4.92 17.70 0.71
CA LEU A 255 -5.76 17.11 1.75
C LEU A 255 -5.02 16.02 2.53
N LEU A 256 -4.26 15.16 1.84
CA LEU A 256 -3.42 14.15 2.50
C LEU A 256 -2.34 14.80 3.37
N ASP A 257 -1.64 15.81 2.84
CA ASP A 257 -0.60 16.53 3.59
C ASP A 257 -1.18 17.18 4.85
N THR A 258 -2.32 17.86 4.71
CA THR A 258 -3.03 18.49 5.83
C THR A 258 -3.44 17.44 6.87
N ALA A 259 -4.02 16.31 6.45
CA ALA A 259 -4.41 15.25 7.36
C ALA A 259 -3.20 14.66 8.11
N MET A 260 -2.11 14.31 7.43
CA MET A 260 -0.95 13.73 8.11
C MET A 260 -0.28 14.70 9.10
N ARG A 261 -0.30 16.01 8.83
CA ARG A 261 0.28 17.01 9.74
C ARG A 261 -0.56 17.32 10.96
N LEU A 262 -1.88 17.18 10.87
CA LEU A 262 -2.82 17.49 11.96
C LEU A 262 -2.99 16.31 12.94
N TYR A 263 -2.72 15.09 12.50
CA TYR A 263 -2.92 13.89 13.31
C TYR A 263 -1.67 13.53 14.12
N PRO A 264 -1.81 12.77 15.23
CA PRO A 264 -0.69 12.42 16.09
C PRO A 264 0.38 11.60 15.35
N VAL A 265 1.64 11.84 15.71
CA VAL A 265 2.78 11.00 15.34
C VAL A 265 2.95 9.85 16.33
N SER A 266 3.46 8.72 15.86
CA SER A 266 3.70 7.54 16.70
C SER A 266 4.97 7.73 17.52
N LEU A 267 4.88 7.67 18.84
CA LEU A 267 6.06 7.74 19.72
C LEU A 267 6.94 6.48 19.63
N GLU A 268 6.33 5.36 19.26
CA GLU A 268 7.01 4.09 19.00
C GLU A 268 7.47 3.99 17.54
N GLU A 269 7.24 5.05 16.74
CA GLU A 269 7.58 5.12 15.31
C GLU A 269 7.01 3.96 14.45
N LEU A 270 5.93 3.38 14.96
CA LEU A 270 5.11 2.36 14.32
C LEU A 270 3.96 3.01 13.55
N TYR A 271 3.93 2.81 12.24
CA TYR A 271 2.86 3.30 11.36
C TYR A 271 2.25 2.15 10.56
N ALA A 272 0.97 2.26 10.30
CA ALA A 272 0.26 1.35 9.41
C ALA A 272 -0.61 2.16 8.45
N PHE A 273 -0.59 1.74 7.20
CA PHE A 273 -1.39 2.33 6.14
C PHE A 273 -2.16 1.26 5.40
N VAL A 274 -3.35 1.59 4.90
CA VAL A 274 -4.10 0.75 3.98
C VAL A 274 -3.98 1.33 2.58
N TRP A 275 -3.62 0.48 1.61
CA TRP A 275 -3.66 0.82 0.19
C TRP A 275 -5.01 0.45 -0.40
N TRP A 276 -5.61 1.44 -1.05
CA TRP A 276 -6.93 1.36 -1.65
C TRP A 276 -6.84 1.50 -3.16
N THR A 277 -7.47 0.60 -3.90
CA THR A 277 -7.48 0.62 -5.37
C THR A 277 -8.91 0.67 -5.91
N PRO A 278 -9.18 1.44 -6.97
CA PRO A 278 -10.51 1.52 -7.54
C PRO A 278 -10.89 0.18 -8.19
N VAL A 279 -12.13 -0.23 -7.99
CA VAL A 279 -12.74 -1.42 -8.57
C VAL A 279 -14.10 -1.08 -9.17
N VAL A 280 -14.51 -1.92 -10.12
CA VAL A 280 -15.84 -1.89 -10.70
C VAL A 280 -16.33 -3.33 -10.79
N CYS A 281 -17.53 -3.59 -10.30
CA CYS A 281 -18.17 -4.91 -10.40
C CYS A 281 -19.68 -4.77 -10.59
N CYS A 282 -20.32 -5.90 -10.85
CA CYS A 282 -21.77 -6.04 -10.89
C CYS A 282 -22.26 -6.70 -9.60
N LYS A 283 -23.28 -6.11 -8.99
CA LYS A 283 -23.85 -6.58 -7.73
C LYS A 283 -25.37 -6.61 -7.79
N GLU A 284 -25.96 -7.58 -7.12
CA GLU A 284 -27.41 -7.62 -6.92
C GLU A 284 -27.85 -6.51 -5.96
N TYR A 285 -29.09 -6.05 -6.10
CA TYR A 285 -29.66 -5.05 -5.19
C TYR A 285 -29.58 -5.47 -3.71
N GLU A 286 -29.77 -6.75 -3.40
CA GLU A 286 -29.69 -7.27 -2.03
C GLU A 286 -28.27 -7.17 -1.45
N GLU A 287 -27.24 -7.51 -2.24
CA GLU A 287 -25.84 -7.40 -1.85
C GLU A 287 -25.44 -5.94 -1.59
N ILE A 288 -25.93 -5.00 -2.41
CA ILE A 288 -25.69 -3.56 -2.24
C ILE A 288 -26.28 -3.06 -0.90
N MET A 289 -27.44 -3.60 -0.51
CA MET A 289 -28.07 -3.28 0.77
C MET A 289 -27.39 -3.97 1.96
N GLY A 290 -26.45 -4.90 1.72
CA GLY A 290 -25.74 -5.64 2.76
C GLY A 290 -26.46 -6.89 3.23
N VAL A 291 -27.39 -7.41 2.43
CA VAL A 291 -28.08 -8.67 2.69
C VAL A 291 -27.38 -9.75 1.88
N TYR A 292 -26.88 -10.79 2.54
CA TYR A 292 -26.41 -11.97 1.84
C TYR A 292 -27.62 -12.71 1.25
N SER A 293 -27.80 -12.66 -0.06
CA SER A 293 -28.69 -13.59 -0.76
C SER A 293 -28.03 -14.98 -0.68
N GLY A 294 -28.73 -15.94 -0.08
CA GLY A 294 -28.10 -17.19 0.35
C GLY A 294 -27.55 -18.04 -0.80
N SER A 295 -26.27 -18.41 -0.73
CA SER A 295 -25.86 -19.81 -0.64
C SER A 295 -24.40 -20.00 -0.22
N THR A 296 -24.28 -20.58 0.97
CA THR A 296 -23.21 -21.45 1.51
C THR A 296 -21.85 -20.88 1.97
N PHE A 297 -21.57 -21.22 3.23
CA PHE A 297 -20.26 -21.51 3.82
C PHE A 297 -19.34 -22.37 2.95
#